data_AF-A0A2S2NZ64-F1
#
_entry.id   AF-A0A2S2NZ64-F1
#
_cell.length_a   1.000
_cell.length_b   1.000
_cell.length_c   1.000
_cell.angle_alpha   90.00
_cell.angle_beta   90.00
_cell.angle_gamma   90.00
#
_symmetry.space_group_name_H-M   'P 1'
#
loop_
_entity.id
_entity.type
_entity.pdbx_description
1 polymer ?
#
loop_
_entity_poly.entity_id
_entity_poly.type
_entity_poly.pdbx_seq_one_letter_code
_entity_poly.pdbx_strand_id
1 'polypeptide(L)'
;AAAFADDRCLMNVSQPAPANAYQVNDVLWAGQPEKPYPPAAYRPLHGVGYVLCTCETGACIRKCCAPNAAYVNSTCTPLNVSDHVVEFKVPKIVNANGTVDIYETDLFHIVYGKLTCRKKYKLAPSDDKKDNFRVNDKGFLLSESGKIIAAPDRFCLEQFSELNYQILAVVCSPEQLAVQQDGTNVFYTIGMMLSLPFLLITFLVYALIRDLRNLHGKSLMCHVATLLVAYSSLVVVQFITDSVVKTWCIFLAYIVQFSFLASFFWLNVMCFDLWWTFSGFRPLRGNIREHEAKKFIIYSIYAWGCTS
;
A
#
# COMPACT_ATOMS: atom_id res chain seq x y z
N ALA A 1 -6.27 14.78 -36.29
CA ALA A 1 -5.60 13.48 -36.14
C ALA A 1 -6.11 12.84 -34.85
N ALA A 2 -7.19 12.05 -34.94
CA ALA A 2 -7.77 11.40 -33.79
C ALA A 2 -6.87 10.22 -33.40
N ALA A 3 -6.48 10.17 -32.13
CA ALA A 3 -5.70 9.07 -31.57
C ALA A 3 -6.45 7.75 -31.81
N PHE A 4 -5.79 6.80 -32.50
CA PHE A 4 -6.20 5.40 -32.49
C PHE A 4 -6.10 4.92 -31.04
N ALA A 5 -7.22 4.97 -30.32
CA ALA A 5 -7.36 4.33 -29.02
C ALA A 5 -7.15 2.83 -29.22
N ASP A 6 -6.23 2.27 -28.45
CA ASP A 6 -5.94 0.85 -28.19
C ASP A 6 -6.85 -0.15 -28.95
N ASP A 7 -6.25 -1.03 -29.77
CA ASP A 7 -6.96 -1.98 -30.66
C ASP A 7 -7.92 -2.94 -29.91
N ARG A 8 -7.92 -2.93 -28.57
CA ARG A 8 -8.74 -3.79 -27.71
C ARG A 8 -9.92 -3.02 -27.11
N CYS A 9 -11.09 -3.67 -27.05
CA CYS A 9 -12.24 -3.15 -26.32
C CYS A 9 -11.93 -3.01 -24.82
N LEU A 10 -12.55 -2.03 -24.16
CA LEU A 10 -12.45 -1.87 -22.70
C LEU A 10 -12.81 -3.18 -21.99
N MET A 11 -12.03 -3.53 -20.96
CA MET A 11 -12.13 -4.81 -20.24
C MET A 11 -11.95 -6.08 -21.09
N ASN A 12 -11.58 -5.95 -22.37
CA ASN A 12 -11.49 -7.04 -23.34
C ASN A 12 -12.83 -7.78 -23.56
N VAL A 13 -13.95 -7.04 -23.51
CA VAL A 13 -15.30 -7.59 -23.70
C VAL A 13 -15.92 -7.04 -24.97
N SER A 14 -16.28 -7.95 -25.87
CA SER A 14 -16.92 -7.64 -27.14
C SER A 14 -17.90 -8.72 -27.55
N GLN A 15 -18.90 -8.35 -28.33
CA GLN A 15 -19.84 -9.27 -28.96
C GLN A 15 -19.79 -9.13 -30.48
N PRO A 16 -20.06 -10.19 -31.26
CA PRO A 16 -20.21 -10.06 -32.70
C PRO A 16 -21.32 -9.04 -33.03
N ALA A 17 -21.06 -8.14 -33.98
CA ALA A 17 -22.10 -7.27 -34.47
C ALA A 17 -23.18 -8.12 -35.18
N PRO A 18 -24.46 -7.69 -35.14
CA PRO A 18 -25.53 -8.31 -35.92
C PRO A 18 -25.16 -8.47 -37.40
N ALA A 19 -25.66 -9.52 -38.05
CA ALA A 19 -25.32 -9.82 -39.44
C ALA A 19 -25.70 -8.71 -40.45
N ASN A 20 -26.65 -7.85 -40.09
CA ASN A 20 -27.05 -6.68 -40.88
C ASN A 20 -26.17 -5.44 -40.62
N ALA A 21 -24.98 -5.59 -40.05
CA ALA A 21 -24.11 -4.47 -39.74
C ALA A 21 -23.47 -3.86 -41.00
N TYR A 22 -23.59 -2.54 -41.16
CA TYR A 22 -22.95 -1.78 -42.25
C TYR A 22 -22.43 -0.42 -41.76
N GLN A 23 -21.39 0.10 -42.40
CA GLN A 23 -20.72 1.35 -41.98
C GLN A 23 -21.05 2.49 -42.94
N VAL A 24 -21.42 3.65 -42.39
CA VAL A 24 -21.65 4.89 -43.14
C VAL A 24 -21.01 6.05 -42.37
N ASN A 25 -20.07 6.79 -43.00
CA ASN A 25 -19.39 7.94 -42.40
C ASN A 25 -18.82 7.64 -40.99
N ASP A 26 -18.07 6.54 -40.85
CA ASP A 26 -17.48 6.05 -39.61
C ASP A 26 -18.46 5.60 -38.49
N VAL A 27 -19.77 5.64 -38.74
CA VAL A 27 -20.80 5.10 -37.85
C VAL A 27 -21.19 3.70 -38.32
N LEU A 28 -21.17 2.73 -37.42
CA LEU A 28 -21.66 1.39 -37.68
C LEU A 28 -23.16 1.33 -37.37
N TRP A 29 -23.98 0.87 -38.29
CA TRP A 29 -25.42 0.67 -38.13
C TRP A 29 -25.69 -0.82 -38.03
N ALA A 30 -26.37 -1.28 -36.99
CA ALA A 30 -26.69 -2.70 -36.81
C ALA A 30 -27.94 -2.94 -35.94
N GLY A 31 -28.54 -4.13 -36.05
CA GLY A 31 -29.67 -4.57 -35.23
C GLY A 31 -31.05 -4.30 -35.84
N GLN A 32 -32.11 -4.72 -35.14
CA GLN A 32 -33.52 -4.45 -35.47
C GLN A 32 -34.28 -4.06 -34.19
N PRO A 33 -34.73 -2.80 -34.03
CA PRO A 33 -34.54 -1.67 -34.94
C PRO A 33 -33.05 -1.30 -35.09
N GLU A 34 -32.70 -0.71 -36.23
CA GLU A 34 -31.32 -0.28 -36.50
C GLU A 34 -30.86 0.76 -35.47
N LYS A 35 -29.67 0.55 -34.91
CA LYS A 35 -29.03 1.45 -33.96
C LYS A 35 -27.67 1.92 -34.49
N PRO A 36 -27.36 3.22 -34.34
CA PRO A 36 -26.04 3.75 -34.67
C PRO A 36 -25.03 3.48 -33.55
N TYR A 37 -23.81 3.09 -33.92
CA TYR A 37 -22.68 2.86 -33.03
C TYR A 37 -21.51 3.76 -33.43
N PRO A 38 -20.98 4.59 -32.51
CA PRO A 38 -19.86 5.48 -32.79
C PRO A 38 -18.55 4.69 -32.99
N PRO A 39 -17.51 5.31 -33.58
CA PRO A 39 -16.21 4.67 -33.83
C PRO A 39 -15.57 3.99 -32.61
N ALA A 40 -15.79 4.54 -31.41
CA ALA A 40 -15.27 3.95 -30.17
C ALA A 40 -15.94 2.61 -29.81
N ALA A 41 -17.18 2.40 -30.23
CA ALA A 41 -18.01 1.28 -29.80
C ALA A 41 -17.88 0.01 -30.66
N TYR A 42 -17.07 0.02 -31.72
CA TYR A 42 -16.84 -1.17 -32.54
C TYR A 42 -15.39 -1.33 -32.97
N ARG A 43 -15.01 -2.55 -33.37
CA ARG A 43 -13.72 -2.87 -33.99
C ARG A 43 -13.95 -3.80 -35.20
N PRO A 44 -13.25 -3.59 -36.33
CA PRO A 44 -13.28 -4.54 -37.43
C PRO A 44 -12.50 -5.81 -37.06
N LEU A 45 -13.04 -6.98 -37.40
CA LEU A 45 -12.42 -8.29 -37.15
C LEU A 45 -12.29 -9.06 -38.47
N HIS A 46 -11.06 -9.47 -38.82
CA HIS A 46 -10.80 -10.20 -40.06
C HIS A 46 -11.63 -11.48 -40.14
N GLY A 47 -12.44 -11.61 -41.21
CA GLY A 47 -13.26 -12.79 -41.50
C GLY A 47 -14.58 -12.91 -40.74
N VAL A 48 -14.85 -12.06 -39.74
CA VAL A 48 -16.07 -12.11 -38.90
C VAL A 48 -16.91 -10.84 -39.02
N GLY A 49 -16.39 -9.80 -39.67
CA GLY A 49 -17.08 -8.51 -39.87
C GLY A 49 -16.70 -7.51 -38.78
N TYR A 50 -17.64 -7.10 -37.96
CA TYR A 50 -17.43 -6.14 -36.87
C TYR A 50 -17.75 -6.77 -35.51
N VAL A 51 -17.05 -6.33 -34.47
CA VAL A 51 -17.40 -6.62 -33.08
C VAL A 51 -17.78 -5.33 -32.36
N LEU A 52 -18.79 -5.40 -31.50
CA LEU A 52 -19.26 -4.30 -30.65
C LEU A 52 -18.59 -4.40 -29.28
N CYS A 53 -17.97 -3.30 -28.82
CA CYS A 53 -17.37 -3.19 -27.49
C CYS A 53 -18.49 -2.95 -26.45
N THR A 54 -18.87 -3.98 -25.71
CA THR A 54 -20.03 -3.98 -24.80
C THR A 54 -19.97 -2.85 -23.75
N CYS A 55 -18.77 -2.59 -23.21
CA CYS A 55 -18.56 -1.55 -22.19
C CYS A 55 -18.51 -0.11 -22.73
N GLU A 56 -18.51 0.06 -24.05
CA GLU A 56 -18.65 1.37 -24.70
C GLU A 56 -20.12 1.66 -25.04
N THR A 57 -20.95 0.61 -25.11
CA THR A 57 -22.39 0.72 -25.37
C THR A 57 -23.24 0.81 -24.10
N GLY A 58 -22.67 0.48 -22.94
CA GLY A 58 -23.32 0.49 -21.63
C GLY A 58 -22.30 0.40 -20.49
N ALA A 59 -22.72 0.74 -19.27
CA ALA A 59 -21.84 0.71 -18.12
C ALA A 59 -21.46 -0.73 -17.75
N CYS A 60 -20.16 -0.99 -17.53
CA CYS A 60 -19.67 -2.30 -17.13
C CYS A 60 -19.20 -2.29 -15.68
N ILE A 61 -19.42 -3.41 -14.99
CA ILE A 61 -18.86 -3.69 -13.68
C ILE A 61 -18.16 -5.04 -13.72
N ARG A 62 -16.93 -5.08 -13.22
CA ARG A 62 -16.15 -6.32 -13.17
C ARG A 62 -16.40 -7.04 -11.85
N LYS A 63 -16.78 -8.32 -11.92
CA LYS A 63 -16.75 -9.27 -10.82
C LYS A 63 -15.44 -10.07 -10.87
N CYS A 64 -14.76 -10.20 -9.72
CA CYS A 64 -13.40 -10.77 -9.70
C CYS A 64 -13.38 -12.27 -10.03
N CYS A 65 -14.31 -13.04 -9.46
CA CYS A 65 -14.45 -14.48 -9.66
C CYS A 65 -15.48 -14.81 -10.75
N ALA A 66 -15.49 -16.06 -11.18
CA ALA A 66 -16.45 -16.59 -12.15
C ALA A 66 -17.92 -16.46 -11.65
N PRO A 67 -18.91 -16.67 -12.54
CA PRO A 67 -20.30 -16.81 -12.12
C PRO A 67 -20.44 -17.89 -11.04
N ASN A 68 -21.29 -17.66 -10.04
CA ASN A 68 -21.50 -18.57 -8.90
C ASN A 68 -20.22 -18.95 -8.13
N ALA A 69 -19.20 -18.08 -8.12
CA ALA A 69 -18.01 -18.24 -7.30
C ALA A 69 -17.83 -17.00 -6.40
N ALA A 70 -17.23 -17.19 -5.23
CA ALA A 70 -16.89 -16.12 -4.30
C ALA A 70 -15.43 -16.24 -3.86
N TYR A 71 -14.94 -15.24 -3.13
CA TYR A 71 -13.60 -15.27 -2.56
C TYR A 71 -13.62 -15.96 -1.19
N VAL A 72 -13.03 -17.15 -1.12
CA VAL A 72 -12.93 -17.99 0.09
C VAL A 72 -11.47 -18.36 0.29
N ASN A 73 -10.94 -18.15 1.50
CA ASN A 73 -9.55 -18.46 1.87
C ASN A 73 -8.52 -17.99 0.82
N SER A 74 -8.58 -16.71 0.45
CA SER A 74 -7.68 -16.10 -0.54
C SER A 74 -7.79 -16.59 -1.99
N THR A 75 -8.78 -17.41 -2.33
CA THR A 75 -8.98 -17.93 -3.70
C THR A 75 -10.43 -17.81 -4.15
N CYS A 76 -10.64 -17.73 -5.47
CA CYS A 76 -11.98 -17.81 -6.04
C CYS A 76 -12.45 -19.26 -6.03
N THR A 77 -13.48 -19.56 -5.26
CA THR A 77 -14.06 -20.90 -5.14
C THR A 77 -15.52 -20.90 -5.61
N PRO A 78 -15.96 -21.90 -6.38
CA PRO A 78 -17.36 -22.10 -6.68
C PRO A 78 -18.18 -22.26 -5.39
N LEU A 79 -19.37 -21.67 -5.37
CA LEU A 79 -20.34 -21.77 -4.28
C LEU A 79 -21.20 -23.01 -4.46
N ASN A 80 -21.54 -23.69 -3.36
CA ASN A 80 -22.48 -24.80 -3.37
C ASN A 80 -23.91 -24.29 -3.16
N VAL A 81 -24.92 -25.05 -3.61
CA VAL A 81 -26.36 -24.70 -3.48
C VAL A 81 -26.80 -24.50 -2.02
N SER A 82 -26.06 -25.08 -1.07
CA SER A 82 -26.31 -24.98 0.37
C SER A 82 -25.69 -23.73 1.02
N ASP A 83 -24.77 -23.06 0.34
CA ASP A 83 -24.26 -21.77 0.80
C ASP A 83 -25.36 -20.75 0.49
N HIS A 84 -26.09 -20.28 1.51
CA HIS A 84 -27.08 -19.21 1.41
C HIS A 84 -26.41 -17.89 1.00
N VAL A 85 -25.83 -17.84 -0.20
CA VAL A 85 -25.13 -16.67 -0.71
C VAL A 85 -26.12 -15.79 -1.41
N VAL A 86 -26.16 -14.54 -0.95
CA VAL A 86 -26.94 -13.50 -1.59
C VAL A 86 -26.46 -13.35 -3.03
N GLU A 87 -27.39 -13.37 -3.97
CA GLU A 87 -27.11 -13.10 -5.38
C GLU A 87 -26.25 -11.85 -5.54
N PHE A 88 -25.22 -11.90 -6.39
CA PHE A 88 -24.33 -10.76 -6.60
C PHE A 88 -25.11 -9.59 -7.22
N LYS A 89 -25.20 -8.48 -6.48
CA LYS A 89 -25.83 -7.23 -6.94
C LYS A 89 -24.84 -6.08 -6.80
N VAL A 90 -24.83 -5.18 -7.79
CA VAL A 90 -23.90 -4.05 -7.78
C VAL A 90 -24.30 -3.06 -6.66
N PRO A 91 -23.41 -2.79 -5.69
CA PRO A 91 -23.70 -1.86 -4.61
C PRO A 91 -23.57 -0.41 -5.11
N LYS A 92 -24.52 0.45 -4.74
CA LYS A 92 -24.41 1.90 -4.89
C LYS A 92 -23.49 2.50 -3.83
N ILE A 93 -23.61 2.01 -2.59
CA ILE A 93 -22.89 2.51 -1.41
C ILE A 93 -22.50 1.33 -0.52
N VAL A 94 -21.23 1.30 -0.11
CA VAL A 94 -20.71 0.36 0.88
C VAL A 94 -19.99 1.13 1.97
N ASN A 95 -20.32 0.82 3.22
CA ASN A 95 -19.70 1.41 4.41
C ASN A 95 -19.34 0.33 5.44
N ALA A 96 -18.96 0.74 6.66
CA ALA A 96 -18.59 -0.17 7.75
C ALA A 96 -19.65 -1.23 8.09
N ASN A 97 -20.93 -0.97 7.80
CA ASN A 97 -22.04 -1.90 8.03
C ASN A 97 -22.28 -2.85 6.85
N GLY A 98 -21.48 -2.76 5.77
CA GLY A 98 -21.62 -3.52 4.54
C GLY A 98 -22.32 -2.73 3.44
N THR A 99 -23.05 -3.42 2.58
CA THR A 99 -23.79 -2.80 1.46
C THR A 99 -25.03 -2.07 1.98
N VAL A 100 -25.13 -0.77 1.72
CA VAL A 100 -26.23 0.09 2.19
C VAL A 100 -27.34 0.18 1.15
N ASP A 101 -26.97 0.33 -0.12
CA ASP A 101 -27.90 0.48 -1.24
C ASP A 101 -27.34 -0.24 -2.47
N ILE A 102 -28.24 -0.72 -3.34
CA ILE A 102 -27.94 -1.53 -4.53
C ILE A 102 -28.64 -0.94 -5.76
N TYR A 103 -28.06 -1.19 -6.92
CA TYR A 103 -28.71 -0.92 -8.20
C TYR A 103 -29.74 -1.98 -8.56
N GLU A 104 -30.71 -1.59 -9.39
CA GLU A 104 -31.63 -2.53 -10.03
C GLU A 104 -30.86 -3.50 -10.94
N THR A 105 -31.42 -4.69 -11.14
CA THR A 105 -30.88 -5.67 -12.09
C THR A 105 -30.82 -5.08 -13.50
N ASP A 106 -29.85 -5.51 -14.31
CA ASP A 106 -29.67 -5.14 -15.71
C ASP A 106 -29.15 -3.72 -16.03
N LEU A 107 -28.87 -2.87 -15.04
CA LEU A 107 -28.26 -1.56 -15.29
C LEU A 107 -26.81 -1.67 -15.81
N PHE A 108 -26.08 -2.70 -15.38
CA PHE A 108 -24.67 -2.90 -15.72
C PHE A 108 -24.45 -4.22 -16.46
N HIS A 109 -23.54 -4.20 -17.43
CA HIS A 109 -22.97 -5.41 -17.98
C HIS A 109 -21.92 -5.97 -17.00
N ILE A 110 -22.19 -7.17 -16.47
CA ILE A 110 -21.26 -7.83 -15.55
C ILE A 110 -20.17 -8.57 -16.34
N VAL A 111 -18.92 -8.18 -16.11
CA VAL A 111 -17.74 -8.79 -16.69
C VAL A 111 -17.05 -9.65 -15.65
N TYR A 112 -16.69 -10.89 -15.99
CA TYR A 112 -16.04 -11.80 -15.06
C TYR A 112 -14.55 -11.91 -15.33
N GLY A 113 -13.73 -11.85 -14.29
CA GLY A 113 -12.31 -12.15 -14.41
C GLY A 113 -11.43 -11.41 -13.41
N LYS A 114 -10.23 -11.99 -13.19
CA LYS A 114 -9.23 -11.40 -12.30
C LYS A 114 -8.63 -10.14 -12.93
N LEU A 115 -8.35 -9.14 -12.09
CA LEU A 115 -7.56 -7.98 -12.48
C LEU A 115 -6.14 -8.38 -12.88
N THR A 116 -5.61 -7.76 -13.93
CA THR A 116 -4.28 -8.03 -14.52
C THR A 116 -3.14 -7.21 -13.90
N CYS A 117 -3.43 -6.32 -12.95
CA CYS A 117 -2.43 -5.46 -12.32
C CYS A 117 -1.51 -6.20 -11.32
N ARG A 118 -0.27 -5.72 -11.16
CA ARG A 118 0.76 -6.30 -10.28
C ARG A 118 0.42 -6.16 -8.79
N LYS A 119 0.08 -4.95 -8.35
CA LYS A 119 -0.27 -4.62 -6.97
C LYS A 119 -1.76 -4.30 -6.86
N LYS A 120 -2.40 -4.87 -5.84
CA LYS A 120 -3.85 -4.75 -5.59
C LYS A 120 -4.06 -4.57 -4.10
N TYR A 121 -5.09 -3.83 -3.74
CA TYR A 121 -5.51 -3.66 -2.36
C TYR A 121 -7.03 -3.80 -2.28
N LYS A 122 -7.52 -4.24 -1.12
CA LYS A 122 -8.94 -4.37 -0.82
C LYS A 122 -9.37 -3.13 -0.05
N LEU A 123 -10.48 -2.51 -0.43
CA LEU A 123 -11.12 -1.50 0.42
C LEU A 123 -11.84 -2.21 1.57
N ALA A 124 -11.50 -1.86 2.81
CA ALA A 124 -12.06 -2.43 4.02
C ALA A 124 -12.76 -1.36 4.88
N PRO A 125 -14.01 -0.97 4.52
CA PRO A 125 -14.81 0.01 5.27
C PRO A 125 -14.98 -0.31 6.77
N SER A 126 -14.92 -1.60 7.13
CA SER A 126 -15.01 -2.06 8.52
C SER A 126 -13.77 -1.73 9.34
N ASP A 127 -12.60 -1.61 8.71
CA ASP A 127 -11.32 -1.31 9.37
C ASP A 127 -11.01 0.20 9.31
N ASP A 128 -11.22 0.85 8.17
CA ASP A 128 -11.02 2.29 7.97
C ASP A 128 -12.23 2.92 7.28
N LYS A 129 -12.82 3.95 7.91
CA LYS A 129 -13.94 4.72 7.32
C LYS A 129 -13.57 5.38 6.00
N LYS A 130 -12.29 5.65 5.74
CA LYS A 130 -11.83 6.21 4.47
C LYS A 130 -12.00 5.25 3.29
N ASP A 131 -12.16 3.95 3.58
CA ASP A 131 -12.39 2.93 2.57
C ASP A 131 -13.86 2.81 2.18
N ASN A 132 -14.77 3.60 2.79
CA ASN A 132 -16.14 3.74 2.31
C ASN A 132 -16.15 4.14 0.84
N PHE A 133 -16.91 3.41 0.03
CA PHE A 133 -16.92 3.60 -1.42
C PHE A 133 -18.33 3.58 -2.00
N ARG A 134 -18.42 4.14 -3.20
CA ARG A 134 -19.63 4.24 -4.01
C ARG A 134 -19.32 3.79 -5.43
N VAL A 135 -20.30 3.20 -6.09
CA VAL A 135 -20.25 2.94 -7.53
C VAL A 135 -21.26 3.86 -8.19
N ASN A 136 -20.87 4.57 -9.24
CA ASN A 136 -21.82 5.39 -10.00
C ASN A 136 -22.48 4.61 -11.15
N ASP A 137 -23.46 5.23 -11.78
CA ASP A 137 -24.21 4.73 -12.94
C ASP A 137 -23.34 4.48 -14.18
N LYS A 138 -22.14 5.07 -14.24
CA LYS A 138 -21.14 4.85 -15.30
C LYS A 138 -20.15 3.73 -14.97
N GLY A 139 -20.24 3.10 -13.80
CA GLY A 139 -19.39 1.98 -13.37
C GLY A 139 -18.04 2.39 -12.76
N PHE A 140 -17.83 3.68 -12.44
CA PHE A 140 -16.64 4.15 -11.73
C PHE A 140 -16.76 3.89 -10.23
N LEU A 141 -15.61 3.63 -9.60
CA LEU A 141 -15.49 3.54 -8.16
C LEU A 141 -15.13 4.92 -7.58
N LEU A 142 -15.89 5.39 -6.60
CA LEU A 142 -15.71 6.68 -5.95
C LEU A 142 -15.59 6.51 -4.43
N SER A 143 -14.93 7.46 -3.78
CA SER A 143 -14.95 7.59 -2.32
C SER A 143 -16.33 8.07 -1.84
N GLU A 144 -16.55 8.00 -0.53
CA GLU A 144 -17.73 8.61 0.11
C GLU A 144 -17.91 10.09 -0.25
N SER A 145 -16.81 10.84 -0.36
CA SER A 145 -16.77 12.25 -0.78
C SER A 145 -16.98 12.49 -2.29
N GLY A 146 -17.15 11.44 -3.09
CA GLY A 146 -17.37 11.53 -4.54
C GLY A 146 -16.10 11.68 -5.39
N LYS A 147 -14.91 11.51 -4.80
CA LYS A 147 -13.65 11.49 -5.56
C LYS A 147 -13.51 10.16 -6.28
N ILE A 148 -13.14 10.18 -7.56
CA ILE A 148 -12.88 8.96 -8.33
C ILE A 148 -11.66 8.24 -7.74
N ILE A 149 -11.86 6.97 -7.35
CA ILE A 149 -10.81 6.05 -6.87
C ILE A 149 -10.24 5.26 -8.06
N ALA A 150 -11.12 4.67 -8.88
CA ALA A 150 -10.72 3.81 -9.99
C ALA A 150 -11.73 3.82 -11.14
N ALA A 151 -11.21 3.71 -12.37
CA ALA A 151 -12.00 3.45 -13.57
C ALA A 151 -12.49 1.99 -13.60
N PRO A 152 -13.56 1.66 -14.35
CA PRO A 152 -14.16 0.33 -14.36
C PRO A 152 -13.14 -0.82 -14.53
N ASP A 153 -12.15 -0.69 -15.41
CA ASP A 153 -11.14 -1.70 -15.72
C ASP A 153 -10.06 -1.89 -14.63
N ARG A 154 -9.98 -0.95 -13.67
CA ARG A 154 -8.97 -0.89 -12.61
C ARG A 154 -9.47 -1.37 -11.25
N PHE A 155 -10.70 -1.87 -11.15
CA PHE A 155 -11.19 -2.54 -9.95
C PHE A 155 -12.11 -3.71 -10.31
N CYS A 156 -12.37 -4.58 -9.33
CA CYS A 156 -13.43 -5.57 -9.41
C CYS A 156 -14.11 -5.69 -8.05
N LEU A 157 -15.38 -6.07 -8.07
CA LEU A 157 -16.18 -6.33 -6.88
C LEU A 157 -16.25 -7.83 -6.64
N GLU A 158 -16.20 -8.24 -5.37
CA GLU A 158 -16.37 -9.65 -5.01
C GLU A 158 -16.96 -9.82 -3.61
N GLN A 159 -17.61 -10.96 -3.41
CA GLN A 159 -18.12 -11.41 -2.12
C GLN A 159 -17.03 -12.16 -1.36
N PHE A 160 -16.79 -11.76 -0.11
CA PHE A 160 -15.76 -12.35 0.74
C PHE A 160 -16.40 -13.21 1.83
N SER A 161 -16.15 -14.52 1.81
CA SER A 161 -16.73 -15.48 2.77
C SER A 161 -16.34 -15.18 4.22
N GLU A 162 -15.11 -14.72 4.45
CA GLU A 162 -14.59 -14.29 5.76
C GLU A 162 -15.40 -13.13 6.38
N LEU A 163 -16.20 -12.42 5.58
CA LEU A 163 -17.01 -11.26 5.97
C LEU A 163 -18.49 -11.52 5.71
N ASN A 164 -18.97 -12.75 5.93
CA ASN A 164 -20.36 -13.14 5.69
C ASN A 164 -20.84 -12.79 4.26
N TYR A 165 -19.98 -13.00 3.27
CA TYR A 165 -20.24 -12.73 1.84
C TYR A 165 -20.56 -11.26 1.51
N GLN A 166 -20.07 -10.31 2.32
CA GLN A 166 -20.13 -8.89 1.99
C GLN A 166 -19.37 -8.58 0.70
N ILE A 167 -19.93 -7.66 -0.10
CA ILE A 167 -19.32 -7.19 -1.35
C ILE A 167 -18.30 -6.10 -1.03
N LEU A 168 -17.05 -6.34 -1.40
CA LEU A 168 -15.97 -5.36 -1.30
C LEU A 168 -15.31 -5.12 -2.65
N ALA A 169 -14.62 -3.99 -2.77
CA ALA A 169 -13.85 -3.65 -3.96
C ALA A 169 -12.37 -4.07 -3.79
N VAL A 170 -11.86 -4.79 -4.78
CA VAL A 170 -10.43 -4.99 -4.99
C VAL A 170 -9.99 -4.01 -6.07
N VAL A 171 -9.08 -3.13 -5.71
CA VAL A 171 -8.63 -2.03 -6.56
C VAL A 171 -7.19 -2.28 -6.98
N CYS A 172 -6.90 -2.07 -8.25
CA CYS A 172 -5.52 -1.98 -8.70
C CYS A 172 -4.88 -0.78 -8.04
N SER A 173 -3.75 -1.00 -7.35
CA SER A 173 -2.89 0.14 -7.00
C SER A 173 -2.65 0.93 -8.28
N PRO A 174 -2.80 2.27 -8.27
CA PRO A 174 -2.36 3.06 -9.40
C PRO A 174 -0.95 2.59 -9.69
N GLU A 175 -0.74 2.11 -10.91
CA GLU A 175 0.58 1.82 -11.41
C GLU A 175 1.22 3.19 -11.55
N GLN A 176 1.71 3.71 -10.42
CA GLN A 176 2.77 4.68 -10.45
C GLN A 176 3.80 4.00 -11.33
N LEU A 177 3.94 4.54 -12.53
CA LEU A 177 4.96 4.25 -13.51
C LEU A 177 6.29 4.65 -12.88
N ALA A 178 6.67 3.99 -11.76
CA ALA A 178 7.59 4.47 -10.74
C ALA A 178 7.75 6.01 -10.76
N VAL A 179 6.63 6.75 -10.70
CA VAL A 179 6.72 8.21 -10.63
C VAL A 179 7.09 8.52 -9.20
N GLN A 180 8.40 8.46 -8.96
CA GLN A 180 9.12 9.21 -7.94
C GLN A 180 8.33 9.48 -6.65
N GLN A 181 7.91 8.41 -5.98
CA GLN A 181 8.02 8.36 -4.52
C GLN A 181 9.41 7.84 -4.11
N ASP A 182 10.37 7.93 -5.05
CA ASP A 182 11.79 7.60 -4.91
C ASP A 182 12.66 8.81 -4.63
N GLY A 183 12.22 10.06 -4.88
CA GLY A 183 13.08 11.21 -4.60
C GLY A 183 13.48 11.25 -3.13
N THR A 184 12.51 11.41 -2.23
CA THR A 184 12.76 11.47 -0.79
C THR A 184 13.34 10.16 -0.25
N ASN A 185 12.78 9.01 -0.62
CA ASN A 185 13.23 7.71 -0.10
C ASN A 185 14.66 7.38 -0.53
N VAL A 186 15.04 7.61 -1.79
CA VAL A 186 16.41 7.36 -2.25
C VAL A 186 17.39 8.33 -1.61
N PHE A 187 17.04 9.62 -1.45
CA PHE A 187 17.89 10.56 -0.70
C PHE A 187 18.10 10.12 0.75
N TYR A 188 17.06 9.66 1.44
CA TYR A 188 17.19 9.13 2.80
C TYR A 188 18.02 7.84 2.85
N THR A 189 17.82 6.91 1.91
CA THR A 189 18.61 5.67 1.80
C THR A 189 20.09 5.97 1.57
N ILE A 190 20.41 6.85 0.63
CA ILE A 190 21.78 7.28 0.35
C ILE A 190 22.38 7.97 1.58
N GLY A 191 21.62 8.85 2.23
CA GLY A 191 22.06 9.53 3.46
C GLY A 191 22.37 8.56 4.60
N MET A 192 21.54 7.54 4.82
CA MET A 192 21.78 6.50 5.82
C MET A 192 23.02 5.66 5.46
N MET A 193 23.13 5.20 4.21
CA MET A 193 24.28 4.42 3.74
C MET A 193 25.59 5.17 3.87
N LEU A 194 25.59 6.47 3.56
CA LEU A 194 26.75 7.32 3.73
C LEU A 194 27.07 7.51 5.22
N SER A 195 26.07 7.63 6.09
CA SER A 195 26.27 7.87 7.53
C SER A 195 26.82 6.66 8.29
N LEU A 196 26.47 5.43 7.89
CA LEU A 196 26.93 4.19 8.52
C LEU A 196 28.47 4.08 8.68
N PRO A 197 29.31 4.27 7.65
CA PRO A 197 30.76 4.20 7.81
C PRO A 197 31.30 5.30 8.74
N PHE A 198 30.74 6.52 8.70
CA PHE A 198 31.17 7.59 9.63
C PHE A 198 30.81 7.27 11.08
N LEU A 199 29.62 6.74 11.34
CA LEU A 199 29.22 6.28 12.67
C LEU A 199 30.12 5.14 13.15
N LEU A 200 30.44 4.18 12.27
CA LEU A 200 31.33 3.06 12.60
C LEU A 200 32.75 3.55 12.94
N ILE A 201 33.31 4.45 12.13
CA ILE A 201 34.63 5.05 12.39
C ILE A 201 34.59 5.80 13.73
N THR A 202 33.55 6.58 13.99
CA THR A 202 33.39 7.31 15.27
C THR A 202 33.38 6.34 16.45
N PHE A 203 32.61 5.25 16.36
CA PHE A 203 32.59 4.21 17.38
C PHE A 203 33.97 3.58 17.60
N LEU A 204 34.68 3.23 16.52
CA LEU A 204 36.01 2.62 16.59
C LEU A 204 37.07 3.56 17.19
N VAL A 205 37.09 4.83 16.80
CA VAL A 205 38.03 5.83 17.33
C VAL A 205 37.87 5.96 18.85
N TYR A 206 36.63 6.09 19.33
CA TYR A 206 36.35 6.19 20.77
C TYR A 206 36.59 4.86 21.52
N ALA A 207 36.45 3.71 20.85
CA ALA A 207 36.74 2.41 21.45
C ALA A 207 38.25 2.14 21.59
N LEU A 208 39.04 2.48 20.57
CA LEU A 208 40.47 2.19 20.49
C LEU A 208 41.32 3.16 21.30
N ILE A 209 40.95 4.45 21.33
CA ILE A 209 41.71 5.44 22.10
C ILE A 209 41.28 5.39 23.57
N ARG A 210 42.12 4.78 24.41
CA ARG A 210 41.88 4.64 25.85
C ARG A 210 41.65 5.97 26.56
N ASP A 211 42.30 7.04 26.11
CA ASP A 211 42.20 8.38 26.71
C ASP A 211 40.84 9.06 26.45
N LEU A 212 40.08 8.61 25.44
CA LEU A 212 38.75 9.11 25.13
C LEU A 212 37.63 8.33 25.85
N ARG A 213 37.95 7.25 26.57
CA ARG A 213 36.98 6.38 27.29
C ARG A 213 36.53 6.93 28.65
N ASN A 214 36.48 8.25 28.78
CA ASN A 214 35.92 8.93 29.95
C ASN A 214 34.38 8.78 29.95
N LEU A 215 33.71 9.17 31.03
CA LEU A 215 32.24 9.08 31.16
C LEU A 215 31.50 9.59 29.91
N HIS A 216 31.88 10.79 29.44
CA HIS A 216 31.34 11.41 28.23
C HIS A 216 31.54 10.55 26.98
N GLY A 217 32.74 10.03 26.76
CA GLY A 217 33.06 9.19 25.61
C GLY A 217 32.31 7.86 25.62
N LYS A 218 32.06 7.26 26.79
CA LYS A 218 31.23 6.05 26.91
C LYS A 218 29.77 6.31 26.55
N SER A 219 29.20 7.41 27.03
CA SER A 219 27.83 7.82 26.67
C SER A 219 27.69 8.10 25.18
N LEU A 220 28.69 8.76 24.57
CA LEU A 220 28.75 8.99 23.12
C LEU A 220 28.84 7.67 22.35
N MET A 221 29.66 6.72 22.81
CA MET A 221 29.74 5.38 22.19
C MET A 221 28.39 4.66 22.21
N CYS A 222 27.64 4.73 23.31
CA CYS A 222 26.30 4.14 23.38
C CYS A 222 25.31 4.84 22.43
N HIS A 223 25.31 6.16 22.36
CA HIS A 223 24.51 6.92 21.41
C HIS A 223 24.81 6.52 19.95
N VAL A 224 26.08 6.55 19.56
CA VAL A 224 26.52 6.18 18.21
C VAL A 224 26.20 4.72 17.90
N ALA A 225 26.35 3.80 18.86
CA ALA A 225 25.99 2.40 18.68
C ALA A 225 24.48 2.21 18.43
N THR A 226 23.62 2.91 19.18
CA THR A 226 22.16 2.84 18.97
C THR A 226 21.75 3.41 17.60
N LEU A 227 22.37 4.50 17.14
CA LEU A 227 22.15 5.04 15.80
C LEU A 227 22.64 4.10 14.69
N LEU A 228 23.80 3.45 14.89
CA LEU A 228 24.33 2.47 13.95
C LEU A 228 23.38 1.28 13.78
N VAL A 229 22.82 0.77 14.89
CA VAL A 229 21.83 -0.32 14.87
C VAL A 229 20.53 0.13 14.19
N ALA A 230 20.04 1.34 14.51
CA ALA A 230 18.83 1.90 13.91
C ALA A 230 18.95 2.04 12.38
N TYR A 231 20.01 2.69 11.90
CA TYR A 231 20.21 2.92 10.47
C TYR A 231 20.52 1.63 9.71
N SER A 232 21.25 0.69 10.31
CA SER A 232 21.48 -0.63 9.70
C SER A 232 20.16 -1.39 9.54
N SER A 233 19.29 -1.34 10.55
CA SER A 233 17.98 -2.01 10.52
C SER A 233 17.04 -1.38 9.48
N LEU A 234 17.04 -0.04 9.37
CA LEU A 234 16.27 0.67 8.32
C LEU A 234 16.75 0.33 6.92
N VAL A 235 18.06 0.27 6.70
CA VAL A 235 18.64 -0.20 5.44
C VAL A 235 18.14 -1.61 5.12
N VAL A 236 18.22 -2.54 6.07
CA VAL A 236 17.73 -3.91 5.87
C VAL A 236 16.25 -3.92 5.47
N VAL A 237 15.40 -3.14 6.14
CA VAL A 237 13.97 -3.01 5.80
C VAL A 237 13.75 -2.52 4.36
N GLN A 238 14.59 -1.60 3.87
CA GLN A 238 14.47 -1.07 2.51
C GLN A 238 14.89 -2.06 1.41
N PHE A 239 15.81 -2.97 1.70
CA PHE A 239 16.30 -3.94 0.71
C PHE A 239 15.46 -5.23 0.66
N ILE A 240 14.71 -5.55 1.71
CA ILE A 240 13.90 -6.77 1.74
C ILE A 240 12.61 -6.55 0.91
N THR A 241 12.44 -7.31 -0.17
CA THR A 241 11.29 -7.25 -1.08
C THR A 241 10.29 -8.41 -0.88
N ASP A 242 9.02 -8.04 -0.68
CA ASP A 242 7.74 -8.78 -0.84
C ASP A 242 7.55 -10.22 -0.31
N SER A 243 8.53 -10.84 0.38
CA SER A 243 8.40 -12.23 0.86
C SER A 243 8.90 -12.46 2.29
N VAL A 244 8.78 -11.45 3.16
CA VAL A 244 9.23 -11.56 4.56
C VAL A 244 8.19 -12.27 5.40
N VAL A 245 8.63 -13.27 6.17
CA VAL A 245 7.80 -13.83 7.24
C VAL A 245 7.41 -12.70 8.20
N LYS A 246 6.11 -12.54 8.46
CA LYS A 246 5.51 -11.48 9.30
C LYS A 246 6.29 -11.24 10.61
N THR A 247 6.82 -12.30 11.21
CA THR A 247 7.64 -12.27 12.43
C THR A 247 8.89 -11.39 12.30
N TRP A 248 9.62 -11.47 11.18
CA TRP A 248 10.84 -10.68 10.96
C TRP A 248 10.54 -9.19 10.78
N CYS A 249 9.41 -8.86 10.14
CA CYS A 249 8.97 -7.48 10.00
C CYS A 249 8.66 -6.84 11.37
N ILE A 250 7.91 -7.56 12.21
CA ILE A 250 7.59 -7.11 13.57
C ILE A 250 8.86 -6.97 14.41
N PHE A 251 9.78 -7.93 14.32
CA PHE A 251 11.04 -7.90 15.04
C PHE A 251 11.92 -6.71 14.63
N LEU A 252 12.08 -6.46 13.33
CA LEU A 252 12.84 -5.31 12.82
C LEU A 252 12.20 -3.98 13.21
N ALA A 253 10.86 -3.88 13.17
CA ALA A 253 10.14 -2.68 13.60
C ALA A 253 10.40 -2.38 15.09
N TYR A 254 10.41 -3.41 15.94
CA TYR A 254 10.73 -3.27 17.36
C TYR A 254 12.19 -2.81 17.56
N ILE A 255 13.16 -3.41 16.87
CA ILE A 255 14.57 -3.00 16.94
C ILE A 255 14.74 -1.53 16.54
N VAL A 256 14.13 -1.12 15.43
CA VAL A 256 14.20 0.26 14.94
C VAL A 256 13.65 1.22 15.99
N GLN A 257 12.45 0.94 16.51
CA GLN A 257 11.79 1.77 17.51
C GLN A 257 12.64 1.89 18.79
N PHE A 258 13.08 0.76 19.33
CA PHE A 258 13.91 0.69 20.53
C PHE A 258 15.22 1.48 20.35
N SER A 259 15.90 1.30 19.21
CA SER A 259 17.18 1.93 18.94
C SER A 259 17.08 3.46 18.79
N PHE A 260 16.02 3.96 18.14
CA PHE A 260 15.79 5.41 18.04
C PHE A 260 15.47 6.03 19.41
N LEU A 261 14.58 5.42 20.18
CA LEU A 261 14.29 5.88 21.53
C LEU A 261 15.56 5.90 22.38
N ALA A 262 16.37 4.84 22.32
CA ALA A 262 17.63 4.77 23.05
C ALA A 262 18.59 5.87 22.65
N SER A 263 18.71 6.15 21.35
CA SER A 263 19.51 7.27 20.86
C SER A 263 19.07 8.61 21.45
N PHE A 264 17.75 8.86 21.52
CA PHE A 264 17.20 10.09 22.13
C PHE A 264 17.51 10.18 23.63
N PHE A 265 17.35 9.10 24.39
CA PHE A 265 17.68 9.12 25.82
C PHE A 265 19.18 9.27 26.07
N TRP A 266 20.03 8.64 25.26
CA TRP A 266 21.47 8.85 25.33
C TRP A 266 21.86 10.29 24.95
N LEU A 267 21.18 10.91 23.99
CA LEU A 267 21.35 12.33 23.68
C LEU A 267 20.97 13.22 24.88
N ASN A 268 19.84 12.93 25.55
CA ASN A 268 19.44 13.63 26.76
C ASN A 268 20.46 13.48 27.89
N VAL A 269 20.99 12.26 28.11
CA VAL A 269 22.07 12.00 29.07
C VAL A 269 23.31 12.84 28.75
N MET A 270 23.71 12.92 27.47
CA MET A 270 24.85 13.74 27.05
C MET A 270 24.62 15.23 27.27
N CYS A 271 23.43 15.74 26.95
CA CYS A 271 23.06 17.14 27.20
C CYS A 271 23.09 17.45 28.71
N PHE A 272 22.56 16.54 29.53
CA PHE A 272 22.59 16.68 30.98
C PHE A 272 24.02 16.63 31.54
N ASP A 273 24.85 15.71 31.05
CA ASP A 273 26.25 15.58 31.46
C ASP A 273 27.07 16.83 31.09
N LEU A 274 26.82 17.41 29.91
CA LEU A 274 27.43 18.66 29.46
C LEU A 274 27.01 19.84 30.34
N TRP A 275 25.71 19.98 30.59
CA TRP A 275 25.17 20.97 31.52
C TRP A 275 25.81 20.85 32.91
N TRP A 276 25.80 19.63 33.48
CA TRP A 276 26.38 19.35 34.78
C TRP A 276 27.86 19.71 34.86
N THR A 277 28.61 19.45 33.79
CA THR A 277 30.05 19.74 33.69
C THR A 277 30.34 21.23 33.68
N PHE A 278 29.52 22.04 33.01
CA PHE A 278 29.68 23.50 32.93
C PHE A 278 29.09 24.26 34.11
N SER A 279 28.06 23.72 34.77
CA SER A 279 27.49 24.32 35.98
C SER A 279 28.39 24.23 37.22
N GLY A 280 29.63 23.75 37.08
CA GLY A 280 30.64 23.80 38.15
C GLY A 280 30.47 22.77 39.26
N PHE A 281 29.52 21.84 39.14
CA PHE A 281 29.26 20.77 40.12
C PHE A 281 30.26 19.61 40.02
N ARG A 282 31.56 19.90 39.85
CA ARG A 282 32.61 18.88 39.94
C ARG A 282 32.91 18.60 41.42
N PRO A 283 32.83 17.34 41.89
CA PRO A 283 33.19 17.02 43.26
C PRO A 283 34.68 17.29 43.46
N LEU A 284 35.04 18.11 44.45
CA LEU A 284 36.41 18.52 44.74
C LEU A 284 37.28 17.43 45.44
N ARG A 285 36.76 16.22 45.72
CA ARG A 285 37.55 15.20 46.45
C ARG A 285 37.00 13.78 46.27
N GLY A 286 37.83 12.86 45.74
CA GLY A 286 37.53 11.43 45.64
C GLY A 286 38.21 10.72 44.45
N ASN A 287 38.18 9.38 44.44
CA ASN A 287 38.69 8.57 43.32
C ASN A 287 37.82 8.77 42.07
N ILE A 288 38.25 9.68 41.18
CA ILE A 288 37.50 10.16 40.00
C ILE A 288 36.94 9.00 39.16
N ARG A 289 37.73 7.93 38.99
CA ARG A 289 37.37 6.77 38.15
C ARG A 289 36.17 5.97 38.68
N GLU A 290 36.04 5.84 40.01
CA GLU A 290 34.94 5.10 40.62
C GLU A 290 33.63 5.90 40.58
N HIS A 291 33.72 7.22 40.78
CA HIS A 291 32.59 8.12 40.69
C HIS A 291 32.03 8.21 39.25
N GLU A 292 32.91 8.26 38.25
CA GLU A 292 32.50 8.17 36.84
C GLU A 292 31.85 6.82 36.50
N ALA A 293 32.36 5.71 37.02
CA ALA A 293 31.76 4.40 36.79
C ALA A 293 30.35 4.29 37.39
N LYS A 294 30.13 4.80 38.62
CA LYS A 294 28.81 4.84 39.25
C LYS A 294 27.83 5.73 38.48
N LYS A 295 28.28 6.91 38.03
CA LYS A 295 27.47 7.80 37.17
C LYS A 295 27.08 7.13 35.86
N PHE A 296 28.01 6.44 35.20
CA PHE A 296 27.72 5.71 33.96
C PHE A 296 26.66 4.62 34.15
N ILE A 297 26.69 3.90 35.28
CA ILE A 297 25.69 2.87 35.60
C ILE A 297 24.31 3.51 35.76
N ILE A 298 24.19 4.62 36.50
CA ILE A 298 22.92 5.33 36.67
C ILE A 298 22.38 5.81 35.32
N TYR A 299 23.24 6.43 34.51
CA TYR A 299 22.87 6.88 33.15
C TYR A 299 22.43 5.73 32.26
N SER A 300 23.10 4.57 32.35
CA SER A 300 22.73 3.37 31.59
C SER A 300 21.38 2.82 32.03
N ILE A 301 21.10 2.77 33.33
CA ILE A 301 19.81 2.30 33.86
C ILE A 301 18.68 3.22 33.37
N TYR A 302 18.88 4.54 33.41
CA TYR A 302 17.92 5.51 32.89
C TYR A 302 17.71 5.35 31.37
N ALA A 303 18.80 5.38 30.60
CA ALA A 303 18.71 5.40 29.14
C ALA A 303 18.13 4.09 28.59
N TRP A 304 18.55 2.92 29.09
CA TRP A 304 18.00 1.64 28.63
C TRP A 304 16.64 1.33 29.24
N GLY A 305 16.42 1.67 30.51
CA GLY A 305 15.16 1.38 31.21
C GLY A 305 13.97 2.19 30.71
N CYS A 306 14.18 3.41 30.22
CA CYS A 306 13.11 4.21 29.61
C CYS A 306 12.82 3.83 28.15
N THR A 307 13.65 2.98 27.53
CA THR A 307 13.51 2.57 26.12
C THR A 307 12.78 1.26 25.91
N SER A 308 12.75 0.42 26.95
CA SER A 308 12.04 -0.86 26.99
C SER A 308 10.55 -0.65 27.21
#